data_AF-A0A965D8M8-F1
#
_entry.id   AF-A0A965D8M8-F1
#
_cell.length_a   1.000
_cell.length_b   1.000
_cell.length_c   1.000
_cell.angle_alpha   90.00
_cell.angle_beta   90.00
_cell.angle_gamma   90.00
#
_symmetry.space_group_name_H-M   'P 1'
#
loop_
_entity.id
_entity.type
_entity.pdbx_description
1 polymer ?
#
loop_
_entity_poly.entity_id
_entity_poly.type
_entity_poly.pdbx_seq_one_letter_code
_entity_poly.pdbx_strand_id
1 'polypeptide(L)' 'KEMYREKYGRAGSEKQLDQFRIQVKDADATSQVSVLGKDGVVEKSDTAGRILSLLYDQLK' A
#
# COMPACT_ATOMS: atom_id res chain seq x y z
N LYS A 1 9.03 38.73 17.81
CA LYS A 1 8.17 37.68 18.43
C LYS A 1 6.75 37.75 17.86
N GLU A 2 6.60 38.03 16.57
CA GLU A 2 6.74 37.06 15.47
C GLU A 2 5.81 35.87 15.65
N MET A 3 4.63 35.87 15.02
CA MET A 3 4.43 35.65 13.57
C MET A 3 4.91 34.28 13.04
N TYR A 4 5.23 33.29 13.91
CA TYR A 4 5.64 31.95 13.46
C TYR A 4 4.69 30.81 13.82
N ARG A 5 3.44 31.09 14.25
CA ARG A 5 2.52 30.02 14.68
C ARG A 5 1.34 29.76 13.75
N GLU A 6 1.34 30.33 12.55
CA GLU A 6 0.19 30.26 11.63
C GLU A 6 0.56 29.81 10.20
N LYS A 7 1.67 29.05 10.04
CA LYS A 7 2.13 28.64 8.70
C LYS A 7 2.13 27.13 8.41
N TYR A 8 1.66 26.29 9.32
CA TYR A 8 1.66 24.82 9.09
C TYR A 8 0.29 24.15 9.18
N GLY A 9 -0.80 24.91 9.38
CA GLY A 9 -2.16 24.39 9.29
C GLY A 9 -2.67 24.31 7.85
N ARG A 10 -1.89 23.75 6.92
CA ARG A 10 -2.45 23.42 5.60
C ARG A 10 -3.15 22.08 5.76
N ALA A 11 -4.46 22.14 6.05
CA ALA A 11 -5.38 21.05 5.70
C ALA A 11 -5.36 20.92 4.17
N GLY A 12 -4.27 20.38 3.63
CA GLY A 12 -4.26 19.86 2.28
C GLY A 12 -5.28 18.75 2.30
N SER A 13 -6.34 18.89 1.52
CA SER A 13 -7.31 17.84 1.22
C SER A 13 -6.61 16.50 1.31
N GLU A 14 -6.89 15.73 2.37
CA GLU A 14 -6.23 14.45 2.61
C GLU A 14 -6.51 13.60 1.38
N LYS A 15 -5.56 13.58 0.44
CA LYS A 15 -5.59 12.66 -0.68
C LYS A 15 -5.58 11.33 0.01
N GLN A 16 -6.73 10.66 0.03
CA GLN A 16 -6.88 9.38 0.69
C GLN A 16 -5.82 8.48 0.05
N LEU A 17 -4.73 8.26 0.78
CA LEU A 17 -3.63 7.46 0.28
C LEU A 17 -4.17 6.05 0.11
N ASP A 18 -3.96 5.47 -1.05
CA ASP A 18 -4.29 4.07 -1.27
C ASP A 18 -3.48 3.22 -0.27
N GLN A 19 -4.19 2.42 0.51
CA GLN A 19 -3.59 1.52 1.51
C GLN A 19 -3.76 0.08 1.03
N PHE A 20 -2.63 -0.61 0.96
CA PHE A 20 -2.56 -2.01 0.57
C PHE A 20 -1.92 -2.83 1.68
N ARG A 21 -2.31 -4.10 1.79
CA ARG A 21 -1.72 -5.08 2.70
C ARG A 21 -1.22 -6.28 1.90
N ILE A 22 0.03 -6.66 2.12
CA ILE A 22 0.55 -7.93 1.59
C ILE A 22 0.12 -9.05 2.54
N GLN A 23 -0.62 -10.02 2.00
CA GLN A 23 -0.93 -11.27 2.66
C GLN A 23 -0.02 -12.36 2.09
N VAL A 24 0.64 -13.09 2.98
CA VAL A 24 1.42 -14.29 2.64
C VAL A 24 0.79 -15.46 3.37
N LYS A 25 0.53 -16.55 2.64
CA LYS A 25 0.01 -17.81 3.17
C LYS A 25 0.89 -18.94 2.70
N ASP A 26 1.05 -19.96 3.54
CA ASP A 26 1.72 -21.18 3.13
C ASP A 26 0.86 -21.94 2.11
N ALA A 27 1.52 -22.50 1.09
CA ALA A 27 0.91 -23.29 0.02
C ALA A 27 1.83 -24.47 -0.30
N ASP A 28 1.74 -25.53 0.51
CA ASP A 28 2.55 -26.75 0.45
C ASP A 28 4.06 -26.44 0.36
N ALA A 29 4.65 -26.56 -0.82
CA ALA A 29 6.07 -26.29 -1.09
C ALA A 29 6.36 -24.84 -1.51
N THR A 30 5.35 -23.96 -1.48
CA THR A 30 5.40 -22.57 -1.94
C THR A 30 4.70 -21.64 -0.96
N SER A 31 4.79 -20.32 -1.18
CA SER A 31 3.97 -19.34 -0.48
C SER A 31 3.06 -18.64 -1.46
N GLN A 32 1.78 -18.54 -1.14
CA GLN A 32 0.82 -17.73 -1.88
C GLN A 32 0.89 -16.29 -1.37
N VAL A 33 1.22 -15.36 -2.27
CA VAL A 33 1.24 -13.92 -1.99
C VAL A 33 0.00 -13.27 -2.62
N SER A 34 -0.68 -12.41 -1.88
CA SER A 34 -1.84 -11.65 -2.34
C SER A 34 -1.76 -10.21 -1.84
N VAL A 35 -2.22 -9.26 -2.64
CA VAL A 35 -2.38 -7.86 -2.23
C VAL A 35 -3.83 -7.66 -1.85
N LEU A 36 -4.07 -7.13 -0.65
CA LEU A 36 -5.40 -6.82 -0.14
C LEU A 36 -5.61 -5.30 -0.10
N GLY A 37 -6.83 -4.87 -0.36
CA GLY A 37 -7.27 -3.49 -0.12
C GLY A 37 -7.54 -3.24 1.36
N LYS A 38 -7.95 -2.00 1.68
CA LYS A 38 -8.29 -1.59 3.05
C LYS A 38 -9.44 -2.38 3.69
N ASP A 39 -10.29 -2.98 2.86
CA ASP A 39 -11.40 -3.84 3.23
C ASP A 39 -10.98 -5.30 3.51
N GLY A 40 -9.70 -5.64 3.29
CA GLY A 40 -9.18 -6.99 3.44
C GLY A 40 -9.54 -7.91 2.27
N VAL A 41 -10.12 -7.40 1.19
CA VAL A 41 -10.43 -8.15 -0.02
C VAL A 41 -9.22 -8.10 -0.96
N VAL A 42 -9.03 -9.14 -1.77
CA VAL A 42 -7.97 -9.15 -2.79
C VAL A 42 -8.17 -7.98 -3.75
N GLU A 43 -7.14 -7.14 -3.82
CA GLU A 43 -7.09 -5.96 -4.66
C GLU A 43 -6.76 -6.36 -6.10
N LYS A 44 -7.48 -5.78 -7.07
CA LYS A 44 -7.38 -6.12 -8.50
C LYS A 44 -6.97 -4.95 -9.39
N SER A 45 -6.66 -3.79 -8.80
CA SER A 45 -6.14 -2.64 -9.53
C SER A 45 -4.78 -2.91 -10.16
N ASP A 46 -4.43 -2.13 -11.20
CA ASP A 46 -3.12 -2.16 -11.85
C ASP A 46 -1.96 -1.96 -10.86
N THR A 47 -2.20 -1.15 -9.82
CA THR A 47 -1.22 -0.91 -8.75
C THR A 47 -0.89 -2.20 -8.00
N ALA A 48 -1.89 -3.03 -7.66
CA ALA A 48 -1.64 -4.32 -7.03
C ALA A 48 -0.86 -5.27 -7.95
N GLY A 49 -1.17 -5.27 -9.25
CA GLY A 49 -0.39 -6.01 -10.24
C GLY A 49 1.09 -5.61 -10.25
N ARG A 50 1.37 -4.30 -10.27
CA ARG A 50 2.75 -3.78 -10.20
C ARG A 50 3.48 -4.16 -8.91
N ILE A 51 2.79 -4.09 -7.77
CA ILE A 51 3.35 -4.54 -6.48
C ILE A 51 3.79 -6.00 -6.57
N LEU A 52 2.94 -6.89 -7.10
CA LEU A 52 3.27 -8.31 -7.25
C LEU A 52 4.46 -8.53 -8.19
N SER A 53 4.52 -7.83 -9.32
CA SER A 53 5.66 -7.92 -10.23
C SER A 53 6.97 -7.51 -9.58
N LEU A 54 6.99 -6.38 -8.84
CA LEU A 54 8.18 -5.91 -8.14
C LEU A 54 8.63 -6.88 -7.05
N LEU A 55 7.69 -7.45 -6.29
CA LEU A 55 8.01 -8.46 -5.27
C LEU A 55 8.60 -9.72 -5.91
N TYR A 56 8.03 -10.18 -7.03
CA TYR A 56 8.57 -11.31 -7.77
C TYR A 56 10.00 -11.05 -8.26
N ASP A 57 10.25 -9.88 -8.84
CA ASP A 57 11.57 -9.52 -9.36
C ASP A 57 12.65 -9.40 -8.27
N GLN A 58 12.28 -9.00 -7.05
CA GLN A 58 13.20 -8.86 -5.91
C GLN A 58 13.58 -10.19 -5.25
N LEU A 59 12.73 -11.20 -5.39
CA LEU A 59 12.92 -12.52 -4.76
C LEU A 59 13.57 -13.53 -5.70
N LYS A 60 13.71 -13.18 -6.98
CA LYS A 60 14.47 -13.95 -7.97
C LYS A 60 15.98 -13.78 -7.76
#